data_AF-A0A441TMK9-F1
#
_entry.id   AF-A0A441TMK9-F1
#
_cell.length_a   1.000
_cell.length_b   1.000
_cell.length_c   1.000
_cell.angle_alpha   90.00
_cell.angle_beta   90.00
_cell.angle_gamma   90.00
#
_symmetry.space_group_name_H-M   'P 1'
#
loop_
_entity.id
_entity.type
_entity.pdbx_description
1 polymer ?
#
loop_
_entity_poly.entity_id
_entity_poly.type
_entity_poly.pdbx_seq_one_letter_code
_entity_poly.pdbx_strand_id
1 'polypeptide(L)'
;TYEFENVPVMAASALAVTVPVYPPARALEVAQDRVAEKKFLNGIGIPTADFCPVDNDDELTAALKKFDGSGILKTRRMGYDG
;
A
#
# COMPACT_ATOMS: atom_id res chain seq x y z
N THR A 1 16.79 -11.87 -0.98
CA THR A 1 15.58 -11.60 -0.16
C THR A 1 15.67 -10.18 0.38
N TYR A 2 14.56 -9.56 0.73
CA TYR A 2 14.46 -8.26 1.40
C TYR A 2 13.51 -8.38 2.58
N GLU A 3 13.76 -7.63 3.65
CA GLU A 3 13.01 -7.76 4.92
C GLU A 3 12.01 -6.62 5.16
N PHE A 4 12.06 -5.55 4.36
CA PHE A 4 11.17 -4.41 4.50
C PHE A 4 10.85 -3.79 3.14
N GLU A 5 9.73 -3.08 3.08
CA GLU A 5 9.08 -2.64 1.85
C GLU A 5 9.73 -1.40 1.24
N ASN A 6 10.63 -0.72 1.96
CA ASN A 6 11.27 0.52 1.50
C ASN A 6 12.44 0.31 0.51
N VAL A 7 12.67 -0.93 0.04
CA VAL A 7 13.70 -1.23 -0.98
C VAL A 7 13.20 -0.83 -2.38
N PRO A 8 14.02 -0.26 -3.28
CA PRO A 8 13.58 0.09 -4.63
C PRO A 8 13.05 -1.12 -5.42
N VAL A 9 11.81 -1.02 -5.93
CA VAL A 9 11.20 -2.06 -6.80
C VAL A 9 12.06 -2.33 -8.03
N MET A 10 12.68 -1.29 -8.60
CA MET A 10 13.58 -1.42 -9.75
C MET A 10 14.79 -2.32 -9.44
N ALA A 11 15.33 -2.26 -8.22
CA ALA A 11 16.45 -3.10 -7.82
C ALA A 11 16.03 -4.58 -7.72
N ALA A 12 14.88 -4.85 -7.09
CA ALA A 12 14.33 -6.20 -7.02
C ALA A 12 14.00 -6.76 -8.42
N SER A 13 13.47 -5.91 -9.31
CA SER A 13 13.15 -6.28 -10.69
C SER A 13 14.39 -6.59 -11.52
N ALA A 14 15.45 -5.78 -11.38
CA ALA A 14 16.71 -6.00 -12.07
C ALA A 14 17.39 -7.30 -11.63
N LEU A 15 17.41 -7.59 -10.33
CA LEU A 15 17.97 -8.83 -9.79
C LEU A 15 17.15 -10.06 -10.22
N ALA A 16 15.83 -9.95 -10.30
CA ALA A 16 14.95 -11.05 -10.70
C ALA A 16 15.20 -11.56 -12.13
N VAL A 17 15.91 -10.80 -12.97
CA VAL A 17 16.32 -11.23 -14.31
C VAL A 17 17.42 -12.31 -14.26
N THR A 18 18.27 -12.27 -13.24
CA THR A 18 19.49 -13.11 -13.17
C THR A 18 19.46 -14.12 -12.03
N VAL A 19 18.78 -13.79 -10.92
CA VAL A 19 18.69 -14.65 -9.74
C VAL A 19 17.26 -14.65 -9.19
N PRO A 20 16.79 -15.76 -8.59
CA PRO A 20 15.50 -15.78 -7.93
C PRO A 20 15.45 -14.74 -6.79
N VAL A 21 14.43 -13.89 -6.81
CA VAL A 21 14.15 -12.89 -5.76
C VAL A 21 12.79 -13.18 -5.15
N TYR A 22 12.77 -13.33 -3.83
CA TYR A 22 11.55 -13.55 -3.06
C TYR A 22 11.46 -12.56 -1.88
N PRO A 23 10.26 -12.04 -1.57
CA PRO A 23 9.05 -12.09 -2.40
C PRO A 23 9.27 -11.47 -3.82
N PRO A 24 8.40 -11.74 -4.81
CA PRO A 24 8.59 -11.20 -6.15
C PRO A 24 8.45 -9.67 -6.16
N ALA A 25 9.11 -8.99 -7.11
CA ALA A 25 9.10 -7.53 -7.19
C ALA A 25 7.69 -6.91 -7.24
N ARG A 26 6.71 -7.62 -7.83
CA ARG A 26 5.31 -7.19 -7.83
C ARG A 26 4.70 -7.14 -6.43
N ALA A 27 5.05 -8.07 -5.55
CA ALA A 27 4.59 -8.06 -4.17
C ALA A 27 5.17 -6.85 -3.42
N LEU A 28 6.47 -6.55 -3.62
CA LEU A 28 7.11 -5.34 -3.08
C LEU A 28 6.41 -4.06 -3.57
N GLU A 29 6.15 -3.96 -4.87
CA GLU A 29 5.50 -2.80 -5.48
C GLU A 29 4.09 -2.54 -4.91
N VAL A 30 3.30 -3.60 -4.73
CA VAL A 30 1.95 -3.48 -4.16
C VAL A 30 2.02 -3.07 -2.69
N ALA A 31 2.93 -3.64 -1.90
CA ALA A 31 3.07 -3.36 -0.47
C ALA A 31 3.58 -1.93 -0.18
N GLN A 32 4.26 -1.28 -1.12
CA GLN A 32 4.77 0.09 -0.96
C GLN A 32 3.68 1.18 -0.93
N ASP A 33 2.45 0.87 -1.37
CA ASP A 33 1.35 1.83 -1.49
C ASP A 33 0.08 1.27 -0.85
N ARG A 34 -0.30 1.81 0.32
CA ARG A 34 -1.45 1.31 1.11
C ARG A 34 -2.75 1.25 0.31
N VAL A 35 -2.97 2.18 -0.64
CA VAL A 35 -4.17 2.15 -1.47
C VAL A 35 -4.09 1.03 -2.50
N ALA A 36 -2.93 0.82 -3.13
CA ALA A 36 -2.73 -0.28 -4.07
C ALA A 36 -2.85 -1.64 -3.38
N GLU A 37 -2.26 -1.79 -2.19
CA GLU A 37 -2.37 -2.98 -1.34
C GLU A 37 -3.82 -3.30 -1.01
N LYS A 38 -4.57 -2.34 -0.44
CA LYS A 38 -5.99 -2.55 -0.08
C LYS A 38 -6.83 -2.92 -1.29
N LYS A 39 -6.65 -2.22 -2.42
CA LYS A 39 -7.33 -2.53 -3.68
C LYS A 39 -6.99 -3.93 -4.19
N PHE A 40 -5.73 -4.34 -4.12
CA PHE A 40 -5.30 -5.67 -4.52
C PHE A 40 -5.98 -6.75 -3.65
N LEU A 41 -5.91 -6.61 -2.32
CA LEU A 41 -6.53 -7.54 -1.37
C LEU A 41 -8.04 -7.67 -1.59
N ASN A 42 -8.76 -6.54 -1.68
CA ASN A 42 -10.20 -6.57 -1.94
C ASN A 42 -10.53 -7.14 -3.32
N GLY A 43 -9.71 -6.86 -4.34
CA GLY A 43 -9.88 -7.38 -5.69
C GLY A 43 -9.75 -8.90 -5.79
N ILE A 44 -9.00 -9.54 -4.88
CA ILE A 44 -8.91 -10.99 -4.77
C ILE A 44 -9.84 -11.59 -3.70
N GLY A 45 -10.77 -10.80 -3.17
CA GLY A 45 -11.78 -11.25 -2.20
C GLY A 45 -11.32 -11.29 -0.74
N ILE A 46 -10.15 -10.74 -0.41
CA ILE A 46 -9.70 -10.60 0.98
C ILE A 46 -10.29 -9.30 1.55
N PRO A 47 -11.15 -9.38 2.59
CA PRO A 47 -11.74 -8.19 3.19
C PRO A 47 -10.67 -7.39 3.96
N THR A 48 -10.81 -6.07 3.93
CA THR A 48 -9.99 -5.14 4.71
C THR A 48 -10.90 -4.15 5.43
N ALA A 49 -10.38 -3.43 6.40
CA ALA A 49 -11.08 -2.24 6.91
C ALA A 49 -11.42 -1.29 5.75
N ASP A 50 -12.60 -0.67 5.82
CA ASP A 50 -13.03 0.33 4.86
C ASP A 50 -12.04 1.50 4.85
N PHE A 51 -11.77 2.01 3.65
CA PHE A 51 -10.79 3.07 3.45
C PHE A 51 -11.23 4.02 2.33
N CYS A 52 -10.65 5.21 2.30
CA CYS A 52 -10.73 6.16 1.20
C CYS A 52 -9.33 6.67 0.87
N PRO A 53 -8.93 6.78 -0.40
CA PRO A 53 -7.79 7.62 -0.77
C PRO A 53 -8.11 9.08 -0.42
N VAL A 54 -7.09 9.81 0.01
CA VAL A 54 -7.18 11.22 0.37
C VAL A 54 -5.91 11.89 -0.17
N ASP A 55 -6.05 12.59 -1.29
CA ASP A 55 -4.96 13.31 -1.96
C ASP A 55 -5.04 14.83 -1.73
N ASN A 56 -6.11 15.34 -1.09
CA ASN A 56 -6.33 16.76 -0.75
C ASN A 56 -7.35 16.95 0.42
N ASP A 57 -7.52 18.21 0.86
CA ASP A 57 -8.39 18.57 1.99
C ASP A 57 -9.89 18.32 1.74
N ASP A 58 -10.34 18.48 0.49
CA ASP A 58 -11.74 18.22 0.12
C ASP A 58 -12.06 16.73 0.26
N GLU A 59 -11.14 15.87 -0.18
CA GLU A 59 -11.24 14.41 -0.02
C GLU A 59 -11.18 13.99 1.44
N LEU A 60 -10.35 14.66 2.27
CA LEU A 60 -10.31 14.42 3.71
C LEU A 60 -11.66 14.72 4.36
N THR A 61 -12.26 15.86 4.00
CA THR A 61 -13.57 16.29 4.50
C THR A 61 -14.67 15.31 4.11
N ALA A 62 -14.66 14.85 2.85
CA ALA A 62 -15.59 13.85 2.35
C ALA A 62 -15.42 12.49 3.06
N ALA A 63 -14.16 12.05 3.28
CA ALA A 63 -13.86 10.80 3.97
C ALA A 63 -14.33 10.85 5.43
N LEU A 64 -14.06 11.93 6.17
CA LEU A 64 -14.53 12.09 7.55
C LEU A 64 -16.05 11.99 7.63
N LYS A 65 -16.78 12.63 6.71
CA LYS A 65 -18.24 12.52 6.66
C LYS A 65 -18.72 11.08 6.41
N LYS A 66 -18.01 10.33 5.57
CA LYS A 66 -18.32 8.92 5.27
C LYS A 66 -18.08 8.00 6.47
N PHE A 67 -17.13 8.33 7.34
CA PHE A 67 -16.77 7.53 8.53
C PHE A 67 -17.31 8.13 9.84
N ASP A 68 -18.42 8.86 9.79
CA ASP A 68 -19.08 9.46 10.96
C ASP A 68 -18.14 10.31 11.84
N GLY A 69 -17.17 10.98 11.21
CA GLY A 69 -16.20 11.86 11.86
C GLY A 69 -15.05 11.15 12.58
N SER A 70 -14.92 9.82 12.46
CA SER A 70 -13.90 9.04 13.16
C SER A 70 -13.06 8.21 12.19
N GLY A 71 -11.74 8.20 12.38
CA GLY A 71 -10.85 7.39 11.55
C GLY A 71 -9.38 7.62 11.85
N ILE A 72 -8.52 6.85 11.17
CA ILE A 72 -7.07 6.98 11.24
C ILE A 72 -6.57 7.42 9.87
N LEU A 73 -5.94 8.59 9.80
CA LEU A 73 -5.24 9.04 8.61
C LEU A 73 -3.83 8.46 8.60
N LYS A 74 -3.47 7.72 7.54
CA LYS A 74 -2.13 7.16 7.34
C LYS A 74 -1.51 7.74 6.07
N THR A 75 -0.20 7.95 6.08
CA THR A 75 0.53 8.25 4.85
C THR A 75 0.47 7.06 3.90
N ARG A 76 0.28 7.34 2.61
CA ARG A 76 0.10 6.31 1.58
C ARG A 76 1.33 5.44 1.37
N ARG A 77 2.51 6.06 1.43
CA ARG A 77 3.83 5.44 1.24
C ARG A 77 4.76 5.84 2.37
N MET A 78 5.84 5.07 2.56
CA MET A 78 6.91 5.32 3.53
C MET A 78 6.45 5.46 4.99
N GLY A 79 5.19 5.13 5.29
CA GLY A 79 4.68 5.16 6.66
C GLY A 79 5.16 3.93 7.42
N TYR A 80 5.79 4.16 8.57
CA TYR A 80 6.17 3.11 9.52
C TYR A 80 4.90 2.43 10.07
N ASP A 81 4.84 1.10 10.04
CA ASP A 81 3.63 0.39 10.52
C ASP A 81 3.65 0.04 12.01
N GLY A 82 4.75 0.33 12.74
CA GLY A 82 4.84 0.00 14.17
C GLY A 82 5.46 -1.35 14.41
#